data_AF-A0A673JRD5-F1
#
_entry.id   AF-A0A673JRD5-F1
#
_cell.length_a   1.000
_cell.length_b   1.000
_cell.length_c   1.000
_cell.angle_alpha   90.00
_cell.angle_beta   90.00
_cell.angle_gamma   90.00
#
_symmetry.space_group_name_H-M   'P 1'
#
loop_
_entity.id
_entity.type
_entity.pdbx_description
1 polymer ?
#
loop_
_entity_poly.entity_id
_entity_poly.type
_entity_poly.pdbx_seq_one_letter_code
_entity_poly.pdbx_strand_id
1 'polypeptide(L)'
;MVYSITLTVPFHCSSDLDFLSSNPPGSLTPDHEELVPMESVELTEVAGEDSDKDPLADSGYIEMRGDPGPVQIVTVNKEDHSFDLDTKALSRILLAPEVRDKDVVVVSVAGAFRKGKSFLLDFMLRYMYRKPGQDWLGQENEPLTGFSWRGGSEPETTGIQLWSEVFIVRKKDGSEVAVLLMDTQGAFDSQSTVKDCATIFALSTMTSSIQIYNLSQNIQEDDLQQLQLFTEYGRLAMDEIFLKPFQSLMFLVRDWSFPYEYKYGFKGGSDFLDKRLQVKQTQHEELQTVREHIHSCFTSISCFLLPHPGLKVATSPAFSGQLCDVAPEFKEQLRELIPNLLKTDELAVKEINGNKVTCRGLLEYFKAYIKIYQGEDLPQPKSMLEATAEANNLAAVASAKDQYYKNMEKVCGGDLPYVAPDSLEEKHRFILQEALHLFSSTKKMGGRDFCYRYQEQLEAELKELWESFSKHNESKNVFSAFRTPAVLFVLVCLLYVLSGILSFIGLETISFASDCVVGLAMIAMLTWAFIRYSGQYREVGTAIDQAAGVILEQKFGFSLTRSRYNHPVLSKGQPV
;
A
#
# COMPACT_ATOMS: atom_id res chain seq x y z
N MET A 1 51.78 -10.69 -32.04
CA MET A 1 51.53 -9.84 -33.22
C MET A 1 50.11 -10.06 -33.68
N VAL A 2 49.50 -9.03 -34.26
CA VAL A 2 48.10 -8.98 -34.73
C VAL A 2 47.89 -9.92 -35.91
N TYR A 3 46.70 -10.51 -36.08
CA TYR A 3 45.91 -10.39 -37.32
C TYR A 3 44.44 -10.69 -37.10
N SER A 4 43.59 -9.74 -37.51
CA SER A 4 42.14 -9.85 -37.55
C SER A 4 41.72 -10.56 -38.85
N ILE A 5 40.63 -11.32 -38.83
CA ILE A 5 40.01 -11.87 -40.05
C ILE A 5 38.55 -11.42 -40.10
N THR A 6 38.29 -10.51 -41.04
CA THR A 6 36.95 -10.12 -41.48
C THR A 6 36.62 -10.90 -42.74
N LEU A 7 35.42 -11.47 -42.84
CA LEU A 7 34.93 -12.08 -44.09
C LEU A 7 33.45 -11.71 -44.29
N THR A 8 33.14 -11.27 -45.51
CA THR A 8 31.87 -10.66 -45.94
C THR A 8 31.31 -11.42 -47.16
N VAL A 9 30.11 -11.00 -47.62
CA VAL A 9 29.52 -11.26 -48.96
C VAL A 9 28.78 -12.61 -49.11
N PRO A 10 27.67 -12.75 -49.90
CA PRO A 10 26.65 -11.78 -50.36
C PRO A 10 25.18 -12.20 -50.05
N PHE A 11 24.23 -11.27 -50.23
CA PHE A 11 22.83 -11.59 -50.56
C PHE A 11 22.64 -11.60 -52.09
N HIS A 12 21.88 -12.56 -52.62
CA HIS A 12 21.46 -12.60 -54.03
C HIS A 12 19.95 -12.40 -54.12
N CYS A 13 19.49 -11.53 -55.02
CA CYS A 13 18.07 -11.35 -55.33
C CYS A 13 17.89 -11.48 -56.84
N SER A 14 16.93 -12.31 -57.26
CA SER A 14 16.50 -12.44 -58.66
C SER A 14 14.98 -12.45 -58.73
N SER A 15 14.46 -11.71 -59.70
CA SER A 15 13.05 -11.52 -60.05
C SER A 15 12.49 -12.64 -60.93
N ASP A 16 11.17 -12.80 -60.97
CA ASP A 16 10.45 -13.13 -62.21
C ASP A 16 9.00 -12.58 -62.20
N LEU A 17 8.55 -12.16 -63.40
CA LEU A 17 7.23 -11.65 -63.83
C LEU A 17 6.34 -12.83 -64.32
N ASP A 18 5.05 -12.78 -64.68
CA ASP A 18 3.88 -11.87 -64.56
C ASP A 18 2.61 -12.64 -65.08
N PHE A 19 1.44 -11.96 -65.11
CA PHE A 19 0.41 -11.97 -66.20
C PHE A 19 -0.99 -12.66 -66.01
N LEU A 20 -2.03 -11.80 -65.79
CA LEU A 20 -3.48 -11.87 -66.19
C LEU A 20 -4.44 -12.91 -65.54
N SER A 21 -5.74 -12.67 -65.29
CA SER A 21 -6.74 -11.60 -65.63
C SER A 21 -7.95 -11.65 -64.63
N SER A 22 -9.02 -10.81 -64.57
CA SER A 22 -9.37 -9.42 -65.00
C SER A 22 -10.79 -9.01 -64.48
N ASN A 23 -11.12 -7.71 -64.54
CA ASN A 23 -12.47 -7.07 -64.52
C ASN A 23 -13.20 -6.81 -63.15
N PRO A 24 -14.05 -5.74 -63.07
CA PRO A 24 -13.98 -4.79 -61.95
C PRO A 24 -15.32 -4.52 -61.19
N PRO A 25 -15.31 -3.59 -60.22
CA PRO A 25 -16.47 -2.71 -60.01
C PRO A 25 -16.15 -1.22 -59.70
N GLY A 26 -17.11 -0.35 -60.07
CA GLY A 26 -17.66 0.68 -59.19
C GLY A 26 -16.83 1.93 -58.83
N SER A 27 -17.13 3.05 -59.47
CA SER A 27 -16.82 4.40 -58.96
C SER A 27 -17.86 4.88 -57.95
N LEU A 28 -17.43 5.45 -56.81
CA LEU A 28 -18.20 6.42 -56.00
C LEU A 28 -17.20 7.29 -55.19
N THR A 29 -17.57 8.54 -54.95
CA THR A 29 -16.72 9.59 -54.32
C THR A 29 -16.78 9.57 -52.79
N PRO A 30 -15.79 10.15 -52.08
CA PRO A 30 -15.83 10.28 -50.63
C PRO A 30 -16.69 11.49 -50.22
N ASP A 31 -17.74 11.24 -49.44
CA ASP A 31 -18.50 12.28 -48.74
C ASP A 31 -17.85 12.67 -47.41
N HIS A 32 -18.22 13.84 -46.91
CA HIS A 32 -17.55 14.55 -45.81
C HIS A 32 -17.69 13.86 -44.43
N GLU A 33 -16.60 13.85 -43.66
CA GLU A 33 -16.66 13.65 -42.20
C GLU A 33 -17.27 14.90 -41.54
N GLU A 34 -18.45 14.74 -40.93
CA GLU A 34 -19.11 15.78 -40.15
C GLU A 34 -18.70 15.66 -38.67
N LEU A 35 -17.96 16.66 -38.17
CA LEU A 35 -17.51 16.72 -36.78
C LEU A 35 -18.69 17.05 -35.84
N VAL A 36 -19.10 16.08 -35.03
CA VAL A 36 -20.08 16.30 -33.95
C VAL A 36 -19.40 17.02 -32.77
N PRO A 37 -19.87 18.21 -32.34
CA PRO A 37 -19.37 18.86 -31.14
C PRO A 37 -19.94 18.18 -29.89
N MET A 38 -19.09 17.87 -28.91
CA MET A 38 -19.57 17.54 -27.55
C MET A 38 -20.10 18.81 -26.88
N GLU A 39 -21.36 18.78 -26.46
CA GLU A 39 -21.94 19.83 -25.60
C GLU A 39 -21.29 19.81 -24.21
N SER A 40 -21.01 20.99 -23.68
CA SER A 40 -20.54 21.18 -22.31
C SER A 40 -21.69 20.98 -21.32
N VAL A 41 -21.59 19.98 -20.46
CA VAL A 41 -22.55 19.78 -19.35
C VAL A 41 -22.27 20.82 -18.26
N GLU A 42 -23.20 21.77 -18.08
CA GLU A 42 -23.19 22.69 -16.94
C GLU A 42 -23.51 21.95 -15.64
N LEU A 43 -22.53 21.86 -14.74
CA LEU A 43 -22.76 21.43 -13.36
C LEU A 43 -23.38 22.60 -12.57
N THR A 44 -24.62 22.44 -12.15
CA THR A 44 -25.33 23.42 -11.33
C THR A 44 -24.85 23.34 -9.89
N GLU A 45 -24.21 24.40 -9.38
CA GLU A 45 -23.83 24.49 -7.97
C GLU A 45 -25.07 24.56 -7.07
N VAL A 46 -25.25 23.56 -6.19
CA VAL A 46 -26.19 23.64 -5.08
C VAL A 46 -25.40 24.07 -3.84
N ALA A 47 -25.50 25.34 -3.49
CA ALA A 47 -24.90 25.88 -2.28
C ALA A 47 -25.58 25.29 -1.04
N GLY A 48 -24.82 24.57 -0.23
CA GLY A 48 -25.18 24.17 1.13
C GLY A 48 -24.12 24.68 2.10
N GLU A 49 -24.50 25.60 2.97
CA GLU A 49 -23.65 26.05 4.07
C GLU A 49 -23.53 24.94 5.11
N ASP A 50 -22.32 24.42 5.35
CA ASP A 50 -22.01 23.80 6.64
C ASP A 50 -20.52 23.95 6.99
N SER A 51 -20.24 24.17 8.28
CA SER A 51 -19.02 24.81 8.77
C SER A 51 -17.80 23.90 8.92
N ASP A 52 -16.60 24.47 8.75
CA ASP A 52 -15.29 23.89 9.10
C ASP A 52 -15.29 23.06 10.40
N LYS A 53 -15.18 21.74 10.28
CA LYS A 53 -14.63 20.86 11.34
C LYS A 53 -13.78 19.75 10.73
N ASP A 54 -12.54 19.71 11.18
CA ASP A 54 -11.53 18.72 10.84
C ASP A 54 -11.94 17.31 11.37
N PRO A 55 -12.22 16.32 10.50
CA PRO A 55 -12.84 15.05 10.92
C PRO A 55 -11.87 14.06 11.60
N LEU A 56 -10.61 14.44 11.85
CA LEU A 56 -9.60 13.58 12.49
C LEU A 56 -9.20 13.98 13.92
N ALA A 57 -9.76 15.08 14.48
CA ALA A 57 -9.25 15.65 15.73
C ALA A 57 -9.96 15.20 17.03
N ASP A 58 -11.17 14.64 16.97
CA ASP A 58 -11.94 14.23 18.16
C ASP A 58 -12.68 12.90 17.96
N SER A 59 -11.92 11.81 18.06
CA SER A 59 -12.44 10.47 18.30
C SER A 59 -11.45 9.75 19.21
N GLY A 60 -11.78 9.64 20.50
CA GLY A 60 -10.98 8.89 21.44
C GLY A 60 -10.87 7.44 21.00
N TYR A 61 -9.67 6.99 20.65
CA TYR A 61 -9.36 5.59 20.35
C TYR A 61 -9.53 4.72 21.60
N ILE A 62 -10.78 4.39 21.92
CA ILE A 62 -11.10 3.16 22.63
C ILE A 62 -10.72 2.04 21.67
N GLU A 63 -9.58 1.39 21.90
CA GLU A 63 -9.20 0.16 21.22
C GLU A 63 -10.25 -0.93 21.52
N MET A 64 -11.31 -0.97 20.73
CA MET A 64 -12.09 -2.18 20.48
C MET A 64 -11.22 -3.13 19.63
N ARG A 65 -10.10 -3.60 20.19
CA ARG A 65 -9.45 -4.84 19.75
C ARG A 65 -10.41 -5.98 20.09
N GLY A 66 -11.40 -6.19 19.22
CA GLY A 66 -12.20 -7.41 19.23
C GLY A 66 -11.29 -8.62 19.03
N ASP A 67 -11.76 -9.81 19.44
CA ASP A 67 -10.99 -11.03 19.32
C ASP A 67 -10.51 -11.26 17.87
N PRO A 68 -9.27 -11.74 17.65
CA PRO A 68 -8.75 -12.00 16.31
C PRO A 68 -9.68 -12.94 15.52
N GLY A 69 -10.06 -12.49 14.34
CA GLY A 69 -10.99 -13.18 13.45
C GLY A 69 -10.70 -12.96 11.96
N PRO A 70 -11.44 -13.66 11.08
CA PRO A 70 -11.35 -13.45 9.64
C PRO A 70 -12.02 -12.12 9.25
N VAL A 71 -11.40 -11.40 8.32
CA VAL A 71 -11.89 -10.12 7.81
C VAL A 71 -12.10 -10.24 6.31
N GLN A 72 -13.30 -9.92 5.84
CA GLN A 72 -13.61 -9.84 4.42
C GLN A 72 -12.88 -8.65 3.80
N ILE A 73 -12.10 -8.88 2.74
CA ILE A 73 -11.29 -7.86 2.07
C ILE A 73 -11.73 -7.64 0.64
N VAL A 74 -11.91 -8.72 -0.13
CA VAL A 74 -12.52 -8.67 -1.46
C VAL A 74 -13.88 -9.30 -1.38
N THR A 75 -14.93 -8.60 -1.78
CA THR A 75 -16.29 -9.11 -1.91
C THR A 75 -16.64 -9.29 -3.38
N VAL A 76 -17.35 -10.37 -3.71
CA VAL A 76 -17.92 -10.58 -5.06
C VAL A 76 -19.38 -10.20 -5.00
N ASN A 77 -19.78 -9.17 -5.75
CA ASN A 77 -21.19 -8.88 -5.96
C ASN A 77 -21.76 -9.88 -6.98
N LYS A 78 -22.88 -10.50 -6.63
CA LYS A 78 -23.47 -11.62 -7.39
C LYS A 78 -24.48 -11.18 -8.43
N GLU A 79 -24.90 -9.91 -8.41
CA GLU A 79 -25.90 -9.38 -9.35
C GLU A 79 -25.26 -8.85 -10.64
N ASP A 80 -24.03 -8.34 -10.54
CA ASP A 80 -23.26 -7.71 -11.63
C ASP A 80 -21.90 -8.41 -11.90
N HIS A 81 -21.53 -9.42 -11.11
CA HIS A 81 -20.22 -10.08 -11.12
C HIS A 81 -19.03 -9.11 -10.94
N SER A 82 -19.22 -8.05 -10.15
CA SER A 82 -18.17 -7.08 -9.83
C SER A 82 -17.41 -7.41 -8.53
N PHE A 83 -16.23 -6.80 -8.37
CA PHE A 83 -15.31 -7.04 -7.26
C PHE A 83 -15.07 -5.78 -6.45
N ASP A 84 -15.46 -5.79 -5.19
CA ASP A 84 -15.28 -4.69 -4.26
C ASP A 84 -14.14 -4.96 -3.28
N LEU A 85 -13.23 -4.01 -3.14
CA LEU A 85 -12.15 -4.02 -2.14
C LEU A 85 -12.54 -3.15 -0.94
N ASP A 86 -12.72 -3.76 0.24
CA ASP A 86 -12.80 -3.00 1.49
C ASP A 86 -11.41 -2.45 1.86
N THR A 87 -11.11 -1.30 1.25
CA THR A 87 -9.88 -0.56 1.46
C THR A 87 -9.74 -0.10 2.91
N LYS A 88 -10.84 0.11 3.65
CA LYS A 88 -10.80 0.54 5.06
C LYS A 88 -10.39 -0.63 5.95
N ALA A 89 -11.00 -1.79 5.78
CA ALA A 89 -10.64 -3.01 6.50
C ALA A 89 -9.20 -3.44 6.19
N LEU A 90 -8.79 -3.42 4.91
CA LEU A 90 -7.43 -3.77 4.51
C LEU A 90 -6.40 -2.79 5.07
N SER A 91 -6.69 -1.48 5.03
CA SER A 91 -5.82 -0.45 5.61
C SER A 91 -5.66 -0.63 7.13
N ARG A 92 -6.72 -1.00 7.86
CA ARG A 92 -6.66 -1.25 9.30
C ARG A 92 -5.68 -2.39 9.66
N ILE A 93 -5.60 -3.43 8.81
CA ILE A 93 -4.67 -4.56 9.00
C ILE A 93 -3.25 -4.17 8.56
N LEU A 94 -3.09 -3.65 7.33
CA LEU A 94 -1.77 -3.47 6.72
C LEU A 94 -1.07 -2.16 7.10
N LEU A 95 -1.79 -1.13 7.55
CA LEU A 95 -1.20 0.16 7.96
C LEU A 95 -1.04 0.31 9.48
N ALA A 96 -1.33 -0.73 10.26
CA ALA A 96 -1.09 -0.72 11.70
C ALA A 96 0.39 -0.39 12.01
N PRO A 97 0.68 0.52 12.97
CA PRO A 97 2.04 1.07 13.16
C PRO A 97 3.14 0.03 13.38
N GLU A 98 2.76 -1.10 13.98
CA GLU A 98 3.63 -2.21 14.35
C GLU A 98 4.04 -3.12 13.16
N VAL A 99 3.33 -3.08 12.03
CA VAL A 99 3.61 -3.92 10.84
C VAL A 99 3.76 -3.17 9.52
N ARG A 100 3.23 -1.94 9.38
CA ARG A 100 3.14 -1.21 8.09
C ARG A 100 4.44 -1.08 7.29
N ASP A 101 5.56 -1.00 8.00
CA ASP A 101 6.90 -0.80 7.45
C ASP A 101 7.74 -2.10 7.36
N LYS A 102 7.17 -3.26 7.73
CA LYS A 102 7.84 -4.56 7.66
C LYS A 102 7.65 -5.20 6.29
N ASP A 103 8.70 -5.91 5.85
CA ASP A 103 8.67 -6.89 4.75
C ASP A 103 7.54 -7.91 4.99
N VAL A 104 6.64 -8.11 4.02
CA VAL A 104 5.47 -8.99 4.18
C VAL A 104 5.67 -10.36 3.54
N VAL A 105 5.20 -11.41 4.20
CA VAL A 105 5.10 -12.79 3.72
C VAL A 105 3.61 -13.11 3.65
N VAL A 106 3.12 -13.58 2.51
CA VAL A 106 1.68 -13.77 2.29
C VAL A 106 1.44 -15.21 1.86
N VAL A 107 0.79 -15.98 2.74
CA VAL A 107 0.43 -17.37 2.51
C VAL A 107 -1.04 -17.44 2.12
N SER A 108 -1.31 -17.84 0.88
CA SER A 108 -2.64 -17.97 0.30
C SER A 108 -2.98 -19.43 0.09
N VAL A 109 -4.22 -19.83 0.41
CA VAL A 109 -4.76 -21.16 0.08
C VAL A 109 -5.95 -21.00 -0.86
N ALA A 110 -5.73 -21.33 -2.13
CA ALA A 110 -6.74 -21.28 -3.19
C ALA A 110 -7.01 -22.68 -3.77
N GLY A 111 -8.10 -22.83 -4.51
CA GLY A 111 -8.54 -24.10 -5.10
C GLY A 111 -10.02 -24.38 -4.89
N ALA A 112 -10.48 -25.54 -5.35
CA ALA A 112 -11.89 -25.89 -5.48
C ALA A 112 -12.69 -25.79 -4.17
N PHE A 113 -13.99 -25.55 -4.31
CA PHE A 113 -14.91 -25.44 -3.19
C PHE A 113 -15.10 -26.76 -2.39
N ARG A 114 -15.43 -26.63 -1.09
CA ARG A 114 -15.49 -27.70 -0.06
C ARG A 114 -14.24 -28.58 0.11
N LYS A 115 -13.08 -28.25 -0.45
CA LYS A 115 -11.84 -29.04 -0.30
C LYS A 115 -11.02 -28.75 0.97
N GLY A 116 -11.65 -28.21 2.01
CA GLY A 116 -11.04 -28.03 3.35
C GLY A 116 -9.86 -27.05 3.40
N LYS A 117 -9.97 -25.89 2.73
CA LYS A 117 -8.94 -24.82 2.71
C LYS A 117 -8.82 -24.12 4.06
N SER A 118 -9.92 -23.55 4.54
CA SER A 118 -10.03 -22.86 5.83
C SER A 118 -9.65 -23.80 7.01
N PHE A 119 -10.04 -25.08 6.94
CA PHE A 119 -9.60 -26.13 7.89
C PHE A 119 -8.07 -26.33 7.94
N LEU A 120 -7.36 -26.13 6.82
CA LEU A 120 -5.88 -26.14 6.79
C LEU A 120 -5.31 -24.84 7.36
N LEU A 121 -5.90 -23.69 7.02
CA LEU A 121 -5.49 -22.37 7.53
C LEU A 121 -5.64 -22.27 9.05
N ASP A 122 -6.64 -22.90 9.66
CA ASP A 122 -6.76 -22.91 11.11
C ASP A 122 -5.63 -23.70 11.80
N PHE A 123 -5.07 -24.73 11.16
CA PHE A 123 -3.85 -25.38 11.65
C PHE A 123 -2.62 -24.49 11.49
N MET A 124 -2.58 -23.64 10.45
CA MET A 124 -1.57 -22.59 10.32
C MET A 124 -1.71 -21.55 11.44
N LEU A 125 -2.93 -21.08 11.74
CA LEU A 125 -3.21 -20.18 12.87
C LEU A 125 -2.75 -20.80 14.19
N ARG A 126 -3.12 -22.06 14.48
CA ARG A 126 -2.64 -22.79 15.67
C ARG A 126 -1.12 -22.85 15.76
N TYR A 127 -0.42 -23.06 14.64
CA TYR A 127 1.04 -23.06 14.59
C TYR A 127 1.62 -21.66 14.89
N MET A 128 1.07 -20.61 14.28
CA MET A 128 1.55 -19.23 14.44
C MET A 128 1.30 -18.67 15.85
N TYR A 129 0.19 -19.05 16.50
CA TYR A 129 -0.12 -18.61 17.87
C TYR A 129 0.66 -19.37 18.96
N ARG A 130 1.17 -20.58 18.69
CA ARG A 130 1.84 -21.41 19.70
C ARG A 130 3.34 -21.18 19.74
N LYS A 131 3.91 -21.29 20.94
CA LYS A 131 5.33 -20.99 21.16
C LYS A 131 6.22 -22.17 20.71
N PRO A 132 7.42 -21.89 20.17
CA PRO A 132 8.40 -22.94 19.84
C PRO A 132 8.62 -23.91 21.02
N GLY A 133 8.61 -25.21 20.74
CA GLY A 133 8.78 -26.26 21.74
C GLY A 133 7.49 -26.73 22.44
N GLN A 134 6.34 -26.11 22.19
CA GLN A 134 5.03 -26.68 22.54
C GLN A 134 4.57 -27.67 21.47
N ASP A 135 3.68 -28.61 21.81
CA ASP A 135 2.94 -29.33 20.78
C ASP A 135 1.96 -28.35 20.11
N TRP A 136 2.33 -27.90 18.92
CA TRP A 136 1.58 -26.88 18.19
C TRP A 136 0.23 -27.39 17.67
N LEU A 137 0.06 -28.72 17.51
CA LEU A 137 -1.10 -29.28 16.83
C LEU A 137 -2.39 -29.08 17.63
N GLY A 138 -2.29 -29.11 18.97
CA GLY A 138 -3.41 -28.99 19.90
C GLY A 138 -3.47 -30.15 20.91
N GLN A 139 -4.35 -30.04 21.90
CA GLN A 139 -4.79 -31.21 22.69
C GLN A 139 -5.81 -32.03 21.90
N GLU A 140 -5.94 -33.33 22.21
CA GLU A 140 -6.81 -34.24 21.44
C GLU A 140 -8.28 -33.80 21.35
N ASN A 141 -8.81 -33.13 22.38
CA ASN A 141 -10.20 -32.65 22.44
C ASN A 141 -10.35 -31.14 22.16
N GLU A 142 -9.29 -30.45 21.72
CA GLU A 142 -9.30 -29.01 21.50
C GLU A 142 -10.00 -28.66 20.17
N PRO A 143 -11.07 -27.84 20.18
CA PRO A 143 -11.77 -27.44 18.95
C PRO A 143 -10.91 -26.53 18.09
N LEU A 144 -11.08 -26.60 16.77
CA LEU A 144 -10.34 -25.80 15.80
C LEU A 144 -11.12 -24.51 15.53
N THR A 145 -10.45 -23.37 15.73
CA THR A 145 -11.04 -22.03 15.65
C THR A 145 -10.14 -21.14 14.80
N GLY A 146 -10.74 -20.35 13.93
CA GLY A 146 -10.04 -19.48 13.01
C GLY A 146 -10.98 -18.91 11.96
N PHE A 147 -10.72 -19.21 10.68
CA PHE A 147 -11.62 -18.88 9.58
C PHE A 147 -12.94 -19.66 9.70
N SER A 148 -14.06 -19.14 9.16
CA SER A 148 -15.32 -19.88 9.21
C SER A 148 -15.23 -21.13 8.33
N TRP A 149 -15.46 -22.31 8.92
CA TRP A 149 -15.59 -23.55 8.18
C TRP A 149 -16.70 -24.42 8.76
N ARG A 150 -17.39 -25.14 7.88
CA ARG A 150 -18.42 -26.13 8.21
C ARG A 150 -18.47 -27.23 7.15
N GLY A 151 -19.21 -28.30 7.43
CA GLY A 151 -19.67 -29.24 6.40
C GLY A 151 -20.81 -28.66 5.54
N GLY A 152 -21.35 -29.47 4.63
CA GLY A 152 -22.48 -29.12 3.76
C GLY A 152 -22.11 -28.85 2.29
N SER A 153 -23.09 -28.51 1.46
CA SER A 153 -22.94 -28.32 0.01
C SER A 153 -22.79 -26.87 -0.46
N GLU A 154 -23.28 -25.89 0.31
CA GLU A 154 -23.36 -24.47 -0.12
C GLU A 154 -22.11 -23.66 0.19
N PRO A 155 -21.71 -22.65 -0.62
CA PRO A 155 -20.58 -21.74 -0.35
C PRO A 155 -20.53 -21.18 1.08
N GLU A 156 -19.31 -21.01 1.61
CA GLU A 156 -19.04 -20.43 2.93
C GLU A 156 -18.20 -19.16 2.79
N THR A 157 -16.94 -19.28 2.36
CA THR A 157 -16.08 -18.15 2.01
C THR A 157 -16.46 -17.62 0.63
N THR A 158 -16.87 -16.35 0.54
CA THR A 158 -16.94 -15.59 -0.72
C THR A 158 -15.72 -14.67 -0.84
N GLY A 159 -15.30 -14.34 -2.06
CA GLY A 159 -14.16 -13.45 -2.34
C GLY A 159 -12.83 -13.82 -1.67
N ILE A 160 -12.21 -12.88 -0.96
CA ILE A 160 -10.94 -13.07 -0.22
C ILE A 160 -11.08 -12.58 1.21
N GLN A 161 -10.68 -13.43 2.16
CA GLN A 161 -10.57 -13.12 3.58
C GLN A 161 -9.12 -13.12 4.05
N LEU A 162 -8.78 -12.18 4.93
CA LEU A 162 -7.50 -12.13 5.63
C LEU A 162 -7.72 -12.39 7.12
N TRP A 163 -6.71 -12.95 7.79
CA TRP A 163 -6.68 -12.91 9.25
C TRP A 163 -6.41 -11.47 9.72
N SER A 164 -7.15 -11.00 10.73
CA SER A 164 -7.02 -9.63 11.27
C SER A 164 -5.68 -9.37 11.96
N GLU A 165 -5.08 -10.39 12.57
CA GLU A 165 -3.78 -10.28 13.24
C GLU A 165 -2.64 -10.65 12.29
N VAL A 166 -1.66 -9.75 12.15
CA VAL A 166 -0.48 -9.96 11.32
C VAL A 166 0.68 -10.41 12.20
N PHE A 167 1.17 -11.63 11.99
CA PHE A 167 2.16 -12.23 12.88
C PHE A 167 3.56 -11.70 12.59
N ILE A 168 4.21 -11.08 13.58
CA ILE A 168 5.62 -10.65 13.44
C ILE A 168 6.53 -11.84 13.74
N VAL A 169 7.30 -12.27 12.74
CA VAL A 169 8.24 -13.38 12.84
C VAL A 169 9.67 -12.86 12.66
N ARG A 170 10.54 -13.18 13.62
CA ARG A 170 11.96 -12.80 13.59
C ARG A 170 12.83 -13.91 13.00
N LYS A 171 13.50 -13.61 11.89
CA LYS A 171 14.41 -14.51 11.17
C LYS A 171 15.76 -14.66 11.87
N LYS A 172 16.52 -15.70 11.51
CA LYS A 172 17.90 -15.95 12.00
C LYS A 172 18.90 -14.85 11.71
N ASP A 173 18.72 -14.10 10.61
CA ASP A 173 19.51 -12.92 10.28
C ASP A 173 19.22 -11.71 11.19
N GLY A 174 18.22 -11.85 12.08
CA GLY A 174 17.77 -10.81 13.00
C GLY A 174 16.67 -9.90 12.46
N SER A 175 16.33 -10.00 11.16
CA SER A 175 15.24 -9.23 10.54
C SER A 175 13.87 -9.69 11.02
N GLU A 176 12.90 -8.76 10.99
CA GLU A 176 11.51 -9.04 11.31
C GLU A 176 10.66 -8.97 10.04
N VAL A 177 9.85 -9.99 9.80
CA VAL A 177 8.88 -10.04 8.70
C VAL A 177 7.47 -10.16 9.24
N ALA A 178 6.51 -9.60 8.52
CA ALA A 178 5.08 -9.67 8.82
C ALA A 178 4.47 -10.84 8.03
N VAL A 179 3.89 -11.83 8.71
CA VAL A 179 3.23 -12.99 8.08
C VAL A 179 1.72 -12.78 8.07
N LEU A 180 1.15 -12.84 6.88
CA LEU A 180 -0.28 -12.68 6.61
C LEU A 180 -0.84 -13.99 6.04
N LEU A 181 -1.96 -14.45 6.60
CA LEU A 181 -2.71 -15.61 6.10
C LEU A 181 -3.95 -15.16 5.33
N MET A 182 -4.19 -15.80 4.18
CA MET A 182 -5.26 -15.49 3.24
C MET A 182 -6.07 -16.75 2.90
N ASP A 183 -7.38 -16.72 3.17
CA ASP A 183 -8.34 -17.69 2.65
C ASP A 183 -9.03 -17.10 1.41
N THR A 184 -9.19 -17.92 0.38
CA THR A 184 -9.93 -17.53 -0.82
C THR A 184 -11.23 -18.32 -0.94
N GLN A 185 -12.20 -17.75 -1.63
CA GLN A 185 -13.37 -18.50 -2.11
C GLN A 185 -12.93 -19.76 -2.85
N GLY A 186 -13.78 -20.80 -2.77
CA GLY A 186 -13.59 -22.00 -3.55
C GLY A 186 -13.96 -21.76 -5.01
N ALA A 187 -13.05 -22.07 -5.92
CA ALA A 187 -13.39 -22.10 -7.34
C ALA A 187 -14.52 -23.15 -7.58
N PHE A 188 -15.40 -22.86 -8.54
CA PHE A 188 -16.50 -23.71 -8.99
C PHE A 188 -17.56 -24.04 -7.93
N ASP A 189 -18.05 -23.02 -7.22
CA ASP A 189 -19.38 -23.13 -6.60
C ASP A 189 -20.51 -22.94 -7.64
N SER A 190 -21.76 -23.18 -7.23
CA SER A 190 -22.93 -23.12 -8.10
C SER A 190 -23.42 -21.70 -8.43
N GLN A 191 -22.75 -20.66 -7.92
CA GLN A 191 -23.21 -19.26 -7.97
C GLN A 191 -22.20 -18.31 -8.61
N SER A 192 -20.94 -18.75 -8.77
CA SER A 192 -19.83 -17.96 -9.29
C SER A 192 -19.47 -18.39 -10.71
N THR A 193 -19.16 -17.42 -11.57
CA THR A 193 -18.71 -17.70 -12.94
C THR A 193 -17.27 -18.21 -12.95
N VAL A 194 -16.84 -18.74 -14.10
CA VAL A 194 -15.42 -19.09 -14.34
C VAL A 194 -14.53 -17.84 -14.25
N LYS A 195 -15.03 -16.68 -14.72
CA LYS A 195 -14.36 -15.38 -14.54
C LYS A 195 -14.14 -15.09 -13.06
N ASP A 196 -15.16 -15.26 -12.22
CA ASP A 196 -15.06 -14.92 -10.79
C ASP A 196 -14.02 -15.79 -10.07
N CYS A 197 -14.05 -17.08 -10.36
CA CYS A 197 -13.08 -18.04 -9.83
C CYS A 197 -11.65 -17.70 -10.28
N ALA A 198 -11.48 -17.36 -11.57
CA ALA A 198 -10.19 -16.99 -12.13
C ALA A 198 -9.66 -15.66 -11.56
N THR A 199 -10.53 -14.66 -11.39
CA THR A 199 -10.20 -13.36 -10.78
C THR A 199 -9.73 -13.51 -9.33
N ILE A 200 -10.46 -14.25 -8.50
CA ILE A 200 -10.08 -14.47 -7.10
C ILE A 200 -8.74 -15.23 -7.01
N PHE A 201 -8.53 -16.24 -7.84
CA PHE A 201 -7.26 -16.97 -7.91
C PHE A 201 -6.12 -16.09 -8.43
N ALA A 202 -6.38 -15.20 -9.40
CA ALA A 202 -5.41 -14.25 -9.92
C ALA A 202 -4.94 -13.29 -8.84
N LEU A 203 -5.89 -12.62 -8.18
CA LEU A 203 -5.63 -11.68 -7.10
C LEU A 203 -4.85 -12.33 -5.97
N SER A 204 -5.22 -13.56 -5.56
CA SER A 204 -4.51 -14.29 -4.52
C SER A 204 -3.08 -14.66 -4.94
N THR A 205 -2.87 -15.05 -6.20
CA THR A 205 -1.55 -15.45 -6.73
C THR A 205 -0.61 -14.25 -6.92
N MET A 206 -1.12 -13.14 -7.46
CA MET A 206 -0.33 -11.91 -7.63
C MET A 206 0.07 -11.27 -6.31
N THR A 207 -0.77 -11.38 -5.27
CA THR A 207 -0.51 -10.78 -3.95
C THR A 207 0.23 -11.72 -2.98
N SER A 208 0.12 -13.05 -3.14
CA SER A 208 0.83 -14.02 -2.31
C SER A 208 2.31 -14.20 -2.65
N SER A 209 3.12 -14.57 -1.66
CA SER A 209 4.49 -15.07 -1.86
C SER A 209 4.54 -16.60 -1.89
N ILE A 210 3.60 -17.24 -1.18
CA ILE A 210 3.37 -18.68 -1.19
C ILE A 210 1.91 -18.93 -1.56
N GLN A 211 1.67 -19.41 -2.77
CA GLN A 211 0.36 -19.83 -3.25
C GLN A 211 0.21 -21.34 -3.09
N ILE A 212 -0.67 -21.76 -2.21
CA ILE A 212 -1.03 -23.18 -2.02
C ILE A 212 -2.26 -23.45 -2.87
N TYR A 213 -2.11 -24.34 -3.85
CA TYR A 213 -3.19 -24.81 -4.71
C TYR A 213 -3.73 -26.13 -4.15
N ASN A 214 -4.83 -26.03 -3.41
CA ASN A 214 -5.44 -27.12 -2.67
C ASN A 214 -6.39 -27.92 -3.58
N LEU A 215 -5.90 -29.05 -4.08
CA LEU A 215 -6.56 -29.95 -5.03
C LEU A 215 -7.11 -31.21 -4.37
N SER A 216 -8.01 -31.89 -5.05
CA SER A 216 -8.74 -33.06 -4.54
C SER A 216 -8.28 -34.34 -5.23
N GLN A 217 -7.72 -35.28 -4.48
CA GLN A 217 -7.30 -36.63 -4.88
C GLN A 217 -6.17 -36.73 -5.92
N ASN A 218 -6.08 -35.82 -6.89
CA ASN A 218 -5.17 -35.89 -8.02
C ASN A 218 -4.85 -34.48 -8.55
N ILE A 219 -3.95 -34.38 -9.53
CA ILE A 219 -3.78 -33.19 -10.40
C ILE A 219 -4.32 -33.58 -11.78
N GLN A 220 -5.34 -32.86 -12.23
CA GLN A 220 -5.99 -33.06 -13.54
C GLN A 220 -5.50 -32.01 -14.56
N GLU A 221 -5.80 -32.20 -15.85
CA GLU A 221 -5.39 -31.22 -16.87
C GLU A 221 -6.22 -29.92 -16.78
N ASP A 222 -7.47 -29.99 -16.31
CA ASP A 222 -8.33 -28.84 -16.03
C ASP A 222 -7.83 -28.00 -14.84
N ASP A 223 -7.16 -28.60 -13.85
CA ASP A 223 -6.43 -27.88 -12.80
C ASP A 223 -5.24 -27.09 -13.38
N LEU A 224 -4.56 -27.66 -14.39
CA LEU A 224 -3.43 -26.99 -15.06
C LEU A 224 -3.90 -25.88 -16.02
N GLN A 225 -5.02 -26.09 -16.73
CA GLN A 225 -5.63 -25.07 -17.59
C GLN A 225 -6.15 -23.86 -16.79
N GLN A 226 -6.59 -24.03 -15.55
CA GLN A 226 -6.90 -22.88 -14.67
C GLN A 226 -5.68 -21.98 -14.42
N LEU A 227 -4.47 -22.55 -14.40
CA LEU A 227 -3.23 -21.78 -14.27
C LEU A 227 -2.86 -21.04 -15.57
N GLN A 228 -3.46 -21.38 -16.71
CA GLN A 228 -3.15 -20.79 -18.02
C GLN A 228 -3.40 -19.28 -18.07
N LEU A 229 -4.38 -18.74 -17.34
CA LEU A 229 -4.60 -17.29 -17.29
C LEU A 229 -3.34 -16.52 -16.82
N PHE A 230 -2.56 -17.13 -15.92
CA PHE A 230 -1.33 -16.54 -15.38
C PHE A 230 -0.15 -16.74 -16.31
N THR A 231 -0.24 -17.67 -17.26
CA THR A 231 0.84 -17.99 -18.19
C THR A 231 1.10 -16.89 -19.21
N GLU A 232 0.03 -16.29 -19.73
CA GLU A 232 0.12 -15.16 -20.66
C GLU A 232 0.59 -13.87 -19.98
N TYR A 233 0.12 -13.61 -18.75
CA TYR A 233 0.68 -12.53 -17.92
C TYR A 233 2.16 -12.74 -17.62
N GLY A 234 2.54 -13.95 -17.21
CA GLY A 234 3.93 -14.27 -16.90
C GLY A 234 4.84 -14.23 -18.13
N ARG A 235 4.34 -14.52 -19.34
CA ARG A 235 5.10 -14.30 -20.57
C ARG A 235 5.42 -12.83 -20.79
N LEU A 236 4.42 -11.93 -20.74
CA LEU A 236 4.68 -10.50 -20.88
C LEU A 236 5.62 -9.95 -19.79
N ALA A 237 5.50 -10.47 -18.56
CA ALA A 237 6.43 -10.13 -17.49
C ALA A 237 7.87 -10.61 -17.76
N MET A 238 8.08 -11.77 -18.43
CA MET A 238 9.43 -12.17 -18.87
C MET A 238 9.98 -11.18 -19.88
N ASP A 239 9.15 -10.81 -20.87
CA ASP A 239 9.57 -10.02 -22.03
C ASP A 239 9.98 -8.58 -21.66
N GLU A 240 9.33 -7.98 -20.65
CA GLU A 240 9.66 -6.62 -20.18
C GLU A 240 10.64 -6.56 -18.99
N ILE A 241 10.59 -7.53 -18.07
CA ILE A 241 11.26 -7.45 -16.76
C ILE A 241 12.40 -8.48 -16.62
N PHE A 242 12.40 -9.55 -17.44
CA PHE A 242 13.35 -10.67 -17.38
C PHE A 242 13.39 -11.41 -16.03
N LEU A 243 12.34 -11.27 -15.20
CA LEU A 243 12.21 -11.91 -13.89
C LEU A 243 10.83 -12.57 -13.74
N LYS A 244 10.80 -13.78 -13.17
CA LYS A 244 9.57 -14.53 -12.87
C LYS A 244 8.58 -13.70 -12.05
N PRO A 245 7.30 -13.58 -12.46
CA PRO A 245 6.31 -12.76 -11.76
C PRO A 245 5.94 -13.30 -10.38
N PHE A 246 6.04 -14.63 -10.18
CA PHE A 246 5.57 -15.31 -8.98
C PHE A 246 6.68 -16.12 -8.31
N GLN A 247 6.52 -16.29 -6.99
CA GLN A 247 7.54 -16.88 -6.14
C GLN A 247 7.31 -18.37 -5.95
N SER A 248 6.47 -18.80 -5.00
CA SER A 248 6.25 -20.22 -4.71
C SER A 248 4.82 -20.66 -5.04
N LEU A 249 4.69 -21.72 -5.85
CA LEU A 249 3.46 -22.49 -6.03
C LEU A 249 3.62 -23.85 -5.36
N MET A 250 2.66 -24.24 -4.53
CA MET A 250 2.60 -25.57 -3.92
C MET A 250 1.30 -26.28 -4.28
N PHE A 251 1.39 -27.36 -5.04
CA PHE A 251 0.27 -28.28 -5.29
C PHE A 251 0.04 -29.12 -4.02
N LEU A 252 -1.02 -28.82 -3.27
CA LEU A 252 -1.42 -29.62 -2.12
C LEU A 252 -2.53 -30.59 -2.54
N VAL A 253 -2.17 -31.85 -2.77
CA VAL A 253 -3.13 -32.89 -3.17
C VAL A 253 -3.73 -33.50 -1.90
N ARG A 254 -5.00 -33.20 -1.65
CA ARG A 254 -5.79 -33.73 -0.53
C ARG A 254 -6.30 -35.13 -0.84
N ASP A 255 -6.56 -35.92 0.18
CA ASP A 255 -7.17 -37.25 0.07
C ASP A 255 -6.42 -38.20 -0.90
N TRP A 256 -5.09 -38.07 -0.94
CA TRP A 256 -4.24 -38.90 -1.79
C TRP A 256 -4.44 -40.37 -1.45
N SER A 257 -4.81 -41.17 -2.45
CA SER A 257 -5.28 -42.55 -2.24
C SER A 257 -4.28 -43.62 -2.69
N PHE A 258 -3.11 -43.22 -3.19
CA PHE A 258 -2.12 -44.13 -3.80
C PHE A 258 -0.73 -44.04 -3.14
N PRO A 259 -0.61 -44.15 -1.79
CA PRO A 259 0.68 -44.06 -1.08
C PRO A 259 1.70 -45.14 -1.48
N TYR A 260 1.24 -46.19 -2.15
CA TYR A 260 2.05 -47.29 -2.68
C TYR A 260 2.70 -46.98 -4.05
N GLU A 261 2.21 -45.99 -4.81
CA GLU A 261 2.90 -45.49 -6.02
C GLU A 261 3.77 -44.28 -5.65
N TYR A 262 3.17 -43.27 -4.99
CA TYR A 262 3.87 -42.09 -4.48
C TYR A 262 3.53 -41.92 -3.00
N LYS A 263 4.55 -41.96 -2.13
CA LYS A 263 4.38 -41.84 -0.68
C LYS A 263 3.81 -40.46 -0.31
N TYR A 264 3.12 -40.38 0.83
CA TYR A 264 2.75 -39.10 1.43
C TYR A 264 3.97 -38.20 1.69
N GLY A 265 3.72 -36.90 1.81
CA GLY A 265 4.74 -35.89 2.11
C GLY A 265 5.29 -35.17 0.88
N PHE A 266 6.32 -34.35 1.09
CA PHE A 266 6.97 -33.60 0.00
C PHE A 266 7.66 -34.49 -1.02
N LYS A 267 8.28 -35.59 -0.56
CA LYS A 267 9.11 -36.43 -1.43
C LYS A 267 8.31 -37.10 -2.53
N GLY A 268 7.24 -37.82 -2.17
CA GLY A 268 6.36 -38.43 -3.17
C GLY A 268 5.58 -37.39 -3.98
N GLY A 269 5.30 -36.21 -3.40
CA GLY A 269 4.75 -35.08 -4.14
C GLY A 269 5.65 -34.59 -5.26
N SER A 270 6.95 -34.43 -5.02
CA SER A 270 7.93 -34.08 -6.08
C SER A 270 7.95 -35.14 -7.19
N ASP A 271 8.15 -36.42 -6.83
CA ASP A 271 8.21 -37.53 -7.78
C ASP A 271 6.92 -37.63 -8.64
N PHE A 272 5.76 -37.33 -8.05
CA PHE A 272 4.47 -37.29 -8.72
C PHE A 272 4.30 -36.07 -9.62
N LEU A 273 4.68 -34.88 -9.16
CA LEU A 273 4.55 -33.63 -9.90
C LEU A 273 5.47 -33.60 -11.12
N ASP A 274 6.72 -34.06 -10.98
CA ASP A 274 7.68 -34.13 -12.09
C ASP A 274 7.13 -34.99 -13.24
N LYS A 275 6.44 -36.09 -12.92
CA LYS A 275 5.76 -36.95 -13.90
C LYS A 275 4.54 -36.27 -14.56
N ARG A 276 3.84 -35.36 -13.85
CA ARG A 276 2.66 -34.63 -14.34
C ARG A 276 3.03 -33.44 -15.22
N LEU A 277 4.05 -32.67 -14.83
CA LEU A 277 4.53 -31.49 -15.56
C LEU A 277 5.54 -31.83 -16.67
N GLN A 278 5.99 -33.07 -16.78
CA GLN A 278 6.86 -33.51 -17.89
C GLN A 278 6.23 -33.21 -19.27
N VAL A 279 6.85 -32.25 -19.97
CA VAL A 279 6.58 -31.95 -21.39
C VAL A 279 7.03 -33.12 -22.25
N LYS A 280 6.14 -33.59 -23.13
CA LYS A 280 6.38 -34.69 -24.06
C LYS A 280 5.94 -34.28 -25.45
N GLN A 281 6.81 -34.50 -26.45
CA GLN A 281 6.55 -34.21 -27.86
C GLN A 281 5.29 -34.91 -28.45
N THR A 282 4.73 -35.90 -27.74
CA THR A 282 3.49 -36.59 -28.10
C THR A 282 2.22 -35.94 -27.52
N GLN A 283 2.34 -34.91 -26.69
CA GLN A 283 1.21 -34.15 -26.14
C GLN A 283 0.71 -33.12 -27.16
N HIS A 284 -0.56 -32.74 -27.07
CA HIS A 284 -1.09 -31.61 -27.82
C HIS A 284 -0.32 -30.32 -27.46
N GLU A 285 -0.12 -29.43 -28.43
CA GLU A 285 0.69 -28.20 -28.29
C GLU A 285 0.24 -27.36 -27.08
N GLU A 286 -1.06 -27.17 -26.92
CA GLU A 286 -1.69 -26.50 -25.76
C GLU A 286 -1.24 -27.07 -24.40
N LEU A 287 -1.14 -28.40 -24.29
CA LEU A 287 -0.75 -29.09 -23.05
C LEU A 287 0.76 -28.99 -22.78
N GLN A 288 1.58 -28.79 -23.83
CA GLN A 288 3.00 -28.48 -23.70
C GLN A 288 3.16 -27.03 -23.24
N THR A 289 2.50 -26.07 -23.91
CA THR A 289 2.50 -24.64 -23.61
C THR A 289 2.12 -24.35 -22.16
N VAL A 290 1.04 -24.95 -21.63
CA VAL A 290 0.63 -24.78 -20.23
C VAL A 290 1.74 -25.21 -19.25
N ARG A 291 2.42 -26.34 -19.52
CA ARG A 291 3.50 -26.87 -18.66
C ARG A 291 4.74 -26.00 -18.71
N GLU A 292 5.18 -25.62 -19.91
CA GLU A 292 6.34 -24.75 -20.11
C GLU A 292 6.14 -23.39 -19.42
N HIS A 293 4.95 -22.82 -19.56
CA HIS A 293 4.65 -21.54 -18.92
C HIS A 293 4.49 -21.63 -17.39
N ILE A 294 3.94 -22.72 -16.82
CA ILE A 294 3.94 -22.90 -15.35
C ILE A 294 5.38 -22.84 -14.82
N HIS A 295 6.33 -23.46 -15.53
CA HIS A 295 7.76 -23.36 -15.20
C HIS A 295 8.35 -21.96 -15.44
N SER A 296 7.86 -21.15 -16.37
CA SER A 296 8.34 -19.76 -16.56
C SER A 296 7.76 -18.78 -15.53
N CYS A 297 6.54 -19.01 -15.03
CA CYS A 297 5.83 -18.08 -14.16
C CYS A 297 6.29 -18.13 -12.69
N PHE A 298 6.63 -19.32 -12.18
CA PHE A 298 6.94 -19.52 -10.75
C PHE A 298 8.43 -19.79 -10.50
N THR A 299 8.97 -19.14 -9.47
CA THR A 299 10.38 -19.29 -9.03
C THR A 299 10.64 -20.65 -8.39
N SER A 300 9.69 -21.13 -7.59
CA SER A 300 9.68 -22.46 -6.99
C SER A 300 8.32 -23.10 -7.22
N ILE A 301 8.33 -24.38 -7.60
CA ILE A 301 7.12 -25.21 -7.72
C ILE A 301 7.37 -26.45 -6.88
N SER A 302 6.40 -26.81 -6.04
CA SER A 302 6.47 -27.95 -5.14
C SER A 302 5.13 -28.68 -5.08
N CYS A 303 5.12 -29.89 -4.54
CA CYS A 303 3.91 -30.66 -4.33
C CYS A 303 3.98 -31.42 -3.01
N PHE A 304 2.85 -31.55 -2.33
CA PHE A 304 2.69 -32.32 -1.10
C PHE A 304 1.48 -33.23 -1.22
N LEU A 305 1.66 -34.53 -0.96
CA LEU A 305 0.59 -35.53 -0.98
C LEU A 305 0.09 -35.77 0.44
N LEU A 306 -1.13 -35.31 0.73
CA LEU A 306 -1.75 -35.40 2.05
C LEU A 306 -2.81 -36.54 2.05
N PRO A 307 -2.81 -37.44 3.05
CA PRO A 307 -3.82 -38.50 3.16
C PRO A 307 -5.23 -37.94 3.40
N HIS A 308 -6.23 -38.83 3.38
CA HIS A 308 -7.59 -38.49 3.78
C HIS A 308 -7.67 -38.27 5.31
N PRO A 309 -8.34 -37.20 5.81
CA PRO A 309 -8.35 -36.84 7.23
C PRO A 309 -9.15 -37.80 8.13
N GLY A 310 -9.93 -38.71 7.53
CA GLY A 310 -10.75 -39.70 8.21
C GLY A 310 -12.25 -39.49 7.97
N LEU A 311 -13.03 -40.58 7.95
CA LEU A 311 -14.46 -40.52 7.61
C LEU A 311 -15.29 -39.67 8.59
N LYS A 312 -14.88 -39.57 9.86
CA LYS A 312 -15.51 -38.69 10.84
C LYS A 312 -15.38 -37.22 10.45
N VAL A 313 -14.18 -36.78 10.06
CA VAL A 313 -13.89 -35.41 9.62
C VAL A 313 -14.71 -35.05 8.38
N ALA A 314 -14.84 -36.00 7.44
CA ALA A 314 -15.53 -35.78 6.17
C ALA A 314 -17.07 -35.81 6.27
N THR A 315 -17.65 -36.59 7.19
CA THR A 315 -19.10 -36.86 7.20
C THR A 315 -19.84 -36.44 8.47
N SER A 316 -19.16 -36.18 9.59
CA SER A 316 -19.83 -35.82 10.85
C SER A 316 -20.20 -34.33 10.89
N PRO A 317 -21.50 -33.96 11.01
CA PRO A 317 -21.90 -32.57 11.16
C PRO A 317 -21.56 -31.98 12.53
N ALA A 318 -21.21 -32.83 13.52
CA ALA A 318 -20.80 -32.42 14.86
C ALA A 318 -19.27 -32.24 15.00
N PHE A 319 -18.50 -32.50 13.93
CA PHE A 319 -17.05 -32.35 13.97
C PHE A 319 -16.65 -30.88 14.07
N SER A 320 -15.92 -30.56 15.13
CA SER A 320 -15.46 -29.21 15.51
C SER A 320 -13.94 -29.07 15.49
N GLY A 321 -13.24 -29.91 14.73
CA GLY A 321 -11.77 -29.82 14.59
C GLY A 321 -10.96 -30.52 15.68
N GLN A 322 -11.61 -31.32 16.53
CA GLN A 322 -10.97 -32.10 17.59
C GLN A 322 -10.04 -33.16 16.97
N LEU A 323 -8.79 -33.20 17.42
CA LEU A 323 -7.76 -34.09 16.87
C LEU A 323 -8.03 -35.57 17.13
N CYS A 324 -8.84 -35.91 18.12
CA CYS A 324 -9.20 -37.29 18.47
C CYS A 324 -9.99 -38.00 17.36
N ASP A 325 -10.68 -37.23 16.51
CA ASP A 325 -11.45 -37.73 15.37
C ASP A 325 -10.68 -37.66 14.03
N VAL A 326 -9.47 -37.09 14.03
CA VAL A 326 -8.59 -36.95 12.86
C VAL A 326 -7.67 -38.18 12.76
N ALA A 327 -7.54 -38.73 11.55
CA ALA A 327 -6.72 -39.91 11.28
C ALA A 327 -5.24 -39.69 11.68
N PRO A 328 -4.56 -40.71 12.25
CA PRO A 328 -3.19 -40.55 12.76
C PRO A 328 -2.19 -40.20 11.66
N GLU A 329 -2.25 -40.88 10.51
CA GLU A 329 -1.40 -40.57 9.34
C GLU A 329 -1.58 -39.12 8.85
N PHE A 330 -2.80 -38.57 8.94
CA PHE A 330 -3.06 -37.17 8.61
C PHE A 330 -2.42 -36.22 9.64
N LYS A 331 -2.49 -36.55 10.93
CA LYS A 331 -1.81 -35.78 12.00
C LYS A 331 -0.28 -35.81 11.81
N GLU A 332 0.30 -36.94 11.42
CA GLU A 332 1.72 -37.06 11.10
C GLU A 332 2.12 -36.20 9.90
N GLN A 333 1.35 -36.25 8.81
CA GLN A 333 1.65 -35.48 7.60
C GLN A 333 1.43 -33.96 7.79
N LEU A 334 0.47 -33.54 8.63
CA LEU A 334 0.37 -32.14 9.07
C LEU A 334 1.58 -31.67 9.88
N ARG A 335 2.18 -32.55 10.71
CA ARG A 335 3.42 -32.27 11.45
C ARG A 335 4.64 -32.08 10.53
N GLU A 336 4.60 -32.58 9.30
CA GLU A 336 5.57 -32.27 8.25
C GLU A 336 5.19 -30.99 7.49
N LEU A 337 3.94 -30.88 7.01
CA LEU A 337 3.50 -29.82 6.10
C LEU A 337 3.59 -28.41 6.70
N ILE A 338 2.93 -28.18 7.84
CA ILE A 338 2.76 -26.82 8.39
C ILE A 338 4.10 -26.21 8.85
N PRO A 339 4.98 -26.93 9.57
CA PRO A 339 6.25 -26.36 10.01
C PRO A 339 7.24 -26.13 8.87
N ASN A 340 7.13 -26.81 7.72
CA ASN A 340 7.94 -26.52 6.53
C ASN A 340 7.41 -25.27 5.80
N LEU A 341 6.10 -25.13 5.64
CA LEU A 341 5.47 -23.95 5.03
C LEU A 341 5.71 -22.65 5.82
N LEU A 342 5.68 -22.74 7.15
CA LEU A 342 5.78 -21.59 8.06
C LEU A 342 7.14 -21.51 8.77
N LYS A 343 8.17 -22.17 8.21
CA LYS A 343 9.51 -22.22 8.79
C LYS A 343 10.16 -20.84 8.73
N THR A 344 10.37 -20.24 9.91
CA THR A 344 10.96 -18.91 10.12
C THR A 344 12.11 -18.55 9.18
N ASP A 345 13.05 -19.48 8.96
CA ASP A 345 14.25 -19.26 8.13
C ASP A 345 13.98 -19.17 6.62
N GLU A 346 12.92 -19.86 6.16
CA GLU A 346 12.62 -20.10 4.74
C GLU A 346 11.37 -19.33 4.27
N LEU A 347 10.76 -18.51 5.14
CA LEU A 347 9.65 -17.62 4.80
C LEU A 347 10.04 -16.67 3.66
N ALA A 348 9.55 -16.95 2.45
CA ALA A 348 9.73 -16.10 1.28
C ALA A 348 8.96 -14.78 1.46
N VAL A 349 9.70 -13.68 1.63
CA VAL A 349 9.12 -12.32 1.60
C VAL A 349 8.54 -12.09 0.21
N LYS A 350 7.39 -11.43 0.13
CA LYS A 350 6.75 -11.06 -1.13
C LYS A 350 7.69 -10.16 -1.93
N GLU A 351 8.03 -10.60 -3.12
CA GLU A 351 8.80 -9.81 -4.08
C GLU A 351 7.97 -9.52 -5.33
N ILE A 352 8.09 -8.30 -5.83
CA ILE A 352 7.54 -7.84 -7.12
C ILE A 352 8.64 -7.00 -7.78
N ASN A 353 8.96 -7.27 -9.05
CA ASN A 353 10.11 -6.69 -9.76
C ASN A 353 11.49 -6.94 -9.07
N GLY A 354 11.63 -8.03 -8.29
CA GLY A 354 12.81 -8.27 -7.48
C GLY A 354 13.07 -7.21 -6.40
N ASN A 355 12.04 -6.44 -6.02
CA ASN A 355 12.00 -5.65 -4.79
C ASN A 355 11.14 -6.38 -3.78
N LYS A 356 11.54 -6.33 -2.51
CA LYS A 356 10.68 -6.77 -1.41
C LYS A 356 9.51 -5.80 -1.21
N VAL A 357 8.36 -6.35 -0.89
CA VAL A 357 7.11 -5.63 -0.66
C VAL A 357 6.88 -5.54 0.86
N THR A 358 6.54 -4.34 1.34
CA THR A 358 6.12 -4.11 2.73
C THR A 358 4.61 -4.26 2.87
N CYS A 359 4.09 -4.36 4.10
CA CYS A 359 2.64 -4.33 4.34
C CYS A 359 1.95 -3.11 3.70
N ARG A 360 2.56 -1.91 3.77
CA ARG A 360 2.06 -0.73 3.05
C ARG A 360 2.10 -0.90 1.53
N GLY A 361 3.20 -1.40 0.97
CA GLY A 361 3.30 -1.63 -0.47
C GLY A 361 2.22 -2.59 -0.98
N LEU A 362 1.93 -3.65 -0.21
CA LEU A 362 0.91 -4.65 -0.53
C LEU A 362 -0.49 -4.04 -0.66
N LEU A 363 -0.84 -3.04 0.15
CA LEU A 363 -2.11 -2.31 0.03
C LEU A 363 -2.26 -1.63 -1.34
N GLU A 364 -1.21 -0.99 -1.86
CA GLU A 364 -1.26 -0.33 -3.16
C GLU A 364 -1.35 -1.34 -4.31
N TYR A 365 -0.69 -2.51 -4.19
CA TYR A 365 -0.89 -3.63 -5.12
C TYR A 365 -2.35 -4.14 -5.11
N PHE A 366 -2.99 -4.31 -3.95
CA PHE A 366 -4.41 -4.68 -3.88
C PHE A 366 -5.32 -3.66 -4.57
N LYS A 367 -5.12 -2.36 -4.29
CA LYS A 367 -5.90 -1.28 -4.91
C LYS A 367 -5.71 -1.19 -6.42
N ALA A 368 -4.49 -1.39 -6.91
CA ALA A 368 -4.22 -1.38 -8.34
C ALA A 368 -4.85 -2.62 -8.99
N TYR A 369 -4.58 -3.82 -8.48
CA TYR A 369 -5.07 -5.05 -9.07
C TYR A 369 -6.59 -5.11 -9.12
N ILE A 370 -7.30 -4.74 -8.06
CA ILE A 370 -8.78 -4.84 -8.06
C ILE A 370 -9.43 -4.00 -9.16
N LYS A 371 -8.93 -2.78 -9.43
CA LYS A 371 -9.43 -1.88 -10.48
C LYS A 371 -9.39 -2.51 -11.87
N ILE A 372 -8.37 -3.33 -12.13
CA ILE A 372 -8.18 -4.02 -13.41
C ILE A 372 -9.27 -5.10 -13.61
N TYR A 373 -9.67 -5.77 -12.54
CA TYR A 373 -10.66 -6.86 -12.55
C TYR A 373 -12.11 -6.38 -12.34
N GLN A 374 -12.33 -5.08 -12.13
CA GLN A 374 -13.66 -4.48 -12.06
C GLN A 374 -14.33 -4.30 -13.44
N GLY A 375 -13.61 -4.53 -14.55
CA GLY A 375 -14.19 -4.51 -15.90
C GLY A 375 -15.07 -5.72 -16.21
N GLU A 376 -15.88 -5.64 -17.28
CA GLU A 376 -16.77 -6.74 -17.70
C GLU A 376 -15.99 -7.98 -18.18
N ASP A 377 -14.87 -7.79 -18.87
CA ASP A 377 -14.00 -8.87 -19.36
C ASP A 377 -12.89 -9.26 -18.36
N LEU A 378 -12.30 -10.45 -18.55
CA LEU A 378 -11.01 -10.75 -17.96
C LEU A 378 -9.95 -9.80 -18.55
N PRO A 379 -9.12 -9.16 -17.73
CA PRO A 379 -8.23 -8.12 -18.22
C PRO A 379 -7.14 -8.67 -19.12
N GLN A 380 -6.77 -7.89 -20.13
CA GLN A 380 -5.65 -8.24 -20.99
C GLN A 380 -4.35 -8.25 -20.16
N PRO A 381 -3.44 -9.20 -20.41
CA PRO A 381 -2.21 -9.32 -19.61
C PRO A 381 -1.28 -8.10 -19.71
N LYS A 382 -1.42 -7.25 -20.74
CA LYS A 382 -0.77 -5.93 -20.81
C LYS A 382 -1.23 -5.00 -19.69
N SER A 383 -2.54 -4.86 -19.51
CA SER A 383 -3.13 -4.02 -18.45
C SER A 383 -2.77 -4.51 -17.05
N MET A 384 -2.61 -5.84 -16.87
CA MET A 384 -2.07 -6.40 -15.63
C MET A 384 -0.63 -5.95 -15.36
N LEU A 385 0.22 -5.89 -16.39
CA LEU A 385 1.62 -5.43 -16.27
C LEU A 385 1.70 -3.92 -16.01
N GLU A 386 0.96 -3.11 -16.78
CA GLU A 386 0.87 -1.65 -16.61
C GLU A 386 0.43 -1.27 -15.18
N ALA A 387 -0.59 -1.94 -14.65
CA ALA A 387 -1.05 -1.69 -13.28
C ALA A 387 -0.09 -2.25 -12.21
N THR A 388 0.67 -3.31 -12.50
CA THR A 388 1.80 -3.73 -11.65
C THR A 388 2.86 -2.64 -11.58
N ALA A 389 3.10 -1.94 -12.69
CA ALA A 389 4.01 -0.80 -12.75
C ALA A 389 3.47 0.42 -12.00
N GLU A 390 2.20 0.78 -12.17
CA GLU A 390 1.50 1.81 -11.37
C GLU A 390 1.62 1.52 -9.88
N ALA A 391 1.23 0.32 -9.43
CA ALA A 391 1.28 -0.10 -8.04
C ALA A 391 2.70 -0.02 -7.45
N ASN A 392 3.71 -0.45 -8.21
CA ASN A 392 5.10 -0.41 -7.80
C ASN A 392 5.63 1.02 -7.66
N ASN A 393 5.21 1.94 -8.54
CA ASN A 393 5.53 3.36 -8.43
C ASN A 393 4.79 4.00 -7.23
N LEU A 394 3.50 3.74 -7.06
CA LEU A 394 2.70 4.24 -5.92
C LEU A 394 3.24 3.74 -4.56
N ALA A 395 3.64 2.48 -4.47
CA ALA A 395 4.30 1.94 -3.27
C ALA A 395 5.62 2.66 -2.96
N ALA A 396 6.40 3.03 -3.99
CA ALA A 396 7.62 3.82 -3.82
C ALA A 396 7.33 5.27 -3.37
N VAL A 397 6.30 5.93 -3.93
CA VAL A 397 5.81 7.26 -3.48
C VAL A 397 5.39 7.20 -2.00
N ALA A 398 4.55 6.23 -1.64
CA ALA A 398 4.05 6.04 -0.27
C ALA A 398 5.14 5.67 0.74
N SER A 399 6.25 5.09 0.30
CA SER A 399 7.44 4.85 1.12
C SER A 399 8.23 6.15 1.36
N ALA A 400 8.57 6.87 0.28
CA ALA A 400 9.33 8.12 0.34
C ALA A 400 8.60 9.23 1.13
N LYS A 401 7.29 9.39 0.92
CA LYS A 401 6.45 10.37 1.61
C LYS A 401 6.47 10.23 3.13
N ASP A 402 6.39 8.99 3.61
CA ASP A 402 6.39 8.68 5.05
C ASP A 402 7.79 8.71 5.66
N GLN A 403 8.86 8.39 4.91
CA GLN A 403 10.23 8.66 5.35
C GLN A 403 10.41 10.17 5.61
N TYR A 404 9.99 11.01 4.65
CA TYR A 404 10.01 12.47 4.81
C TYR A 404 9.20 12.90 6.04
N TYR A 405 7.95 12.44 6.15
CA TYR A 405 7.06 12.77 7.27
C TYR A 405 7.68 12.41 8.63
N LYS A 406 8.16 11.16 8.79
CA LYS A 406 8.83 10.70 10.02
C LYS A 406 10.08 11.48 10.35
N ASN A 407 10.84 11.94 9.36
CA ASN A 407 12.06 12.71 9.60
C ASN A 407 11.74 14.18 9.93
N MET A 408 10.72 14.78 9.31
CA MET A 408 10.23 16.11 9.68
C MET A 408 9.56 16.14 11.07
N GLU A 409 8.79 15.11 11.43
CA GLU A 409 8.18 14.98 12.77
C GLU A 409 9.26 14.94 13.87
N LYS A 410 10.40 14.29 13.63
CA LYS A 410 11.57 14.32 14.55
C LYS A 410 12.28 15.68 14.64
N VAL A 411 11.97 16.62 13.75
CA VAL A 411 12.58 17.96 13.69
C VAL A 411 11.66 19.02 14.29
N CYS A 412 10.38 19.01 13.93
CA CYS A 412 9.42 20.05 14.31
C CYS A 412 8.04 19.52 14.76
N GLY A 413 7.90 18.21 14.96
CA GLY A 413 6.67 17.55 15.44
C GLY A 413 6.18 18.04 16.81
N GLY A 414 4.95 17.70 17.17
CA GLY A 414 4.15 18.37 18.21
C GLY A 414 4.91 18.78 19.48
N ASP A 415 5.57 17.83 20.14
CA ASP A 415 6.27 18.00 21.42
C ASP A 415 7.62 18.76 21.34
N LEU A 416 8.12 19.04 20.14
CA LEU A 416 9.42 19.68 19.92
C LEU A 416 9.31 21.21 19.94
N PRO A 417 10.33 21.92 20.48
CA PRO A 417 10.35 23.38 20.54
C PRO A 417 10.41 24.03 19.15
N TYR A 418 10.08 25.32 19.09
CA TYR A 418 10.19 26.13 17.88
C TYR A 418 11.61 26.06 17.26
N VAL A 419 11.65 25.80 15.95
CA VAL A 419 12.86 25.83 15.13
C VAL A 419 12.87 27.12 14.30
N ALA A 420 14.01 27.81 14.22
CA ALA A 420 14.15 29.01 13.40
C ALA A 420 13.95 28.69 11.90
N PRO A 421 13.34 29.57 11.09
CA PRO A 421 12.90 29.23 9.72
C PRO A 421 14.05 28.78 8.83
N ASP A 422 15.19 29.48 8.87
CA ASP A 422 16.38 29.16 8.06
C ASP A 422 16.90 27.74 8.36
N SER A 423 16.93 27.33 9.63
CA SER A 423 17.38 25.99 10.05
C SER A 423 16.32 24.92 9.76
N LEU A 424 15.04 25.27 9.79
CA LEU A 424 13.97 24.37 9.39
C LEU A 424 14.00 24.12 7.87
N GLU A 425 14.24 25.16 7.06
CA GLU A 425 14.36 25.05 5.61
C GLU A 425 15.60 24.22 5.20
N GLU A 426 16.75 24.42 5.88
CA GLU A 426 17.96 23.61 5.67
C GLU A 426 17.68 22.12 5.92
N LYS A 427 17.05 21.79 7.04
CA LYS A 427 16.67 20.40 7.39
C LYS A 427 15.63 19.84 6.41
N HIS A 428 14.63 20.62 6.04
CA HIS A 428 13.65 20.24 5.02
C HIS A 428 14.32 19.88 3.71
N ARG A 429 15.25 20.71 3.22
CA ARG A 429 15.96 20.50 1.95
C ARG A 429 16.79 19.20 1.98
N PHE A 430 17.42 18.90 3.11
CA PHE A 430 18.15 17.64 3.32
C PHE A 430 17.19 16.42 3.30
N ILE A 431 16.12 16.45 4.08
CA ILE A 431 15.14 15.35 4.20
C ILE A 431 14.38 15.14 2.88
N LEU A 432 14.10 16.21 2.13
CA LEU A 432 13.53 16.16 0.78
C LEU A 432 14.47 15.43 -0.19
N GLN A 433 15.77 15.74 -0.17
CA GLN A 433 16.76 15.04 -0.99
C GLN A 433 16.88 13.55 -0.61
N GLU A 434 16.82 13.20 0.68
CA GLU A 434 16.79 11.79 1.11
C GLU A 434 15.56 11.05 0.55
N ALA A 435 14.37 11.65 0.63
CA ALA A 435 13.12 11.04 0.15
C ALA A 435 13.11 10.87 -1.38
N LEU A 436 13.57 11.87 -2.13
CA LEU A 436 13.70 11.78 -3.59
C LEU A 436 14.80 10.78 -4.00
N HIS A 437 15.88 10.66 -3.21
CA HIS A 437 16.89 9.63 -3.41
C HIS A 437 16.32 8.23 -3.14
N LEU A 438 15.52 8.03 -2.08
CA LEU A 438 14.84 6.75 -1.82
C LEU A 438 13.89 6.38 -2.97
N PHE A 439 13.07 7.32 -3.44
CA PHE A 439 12.19 7.10 -4.58
C PHE A 439 12.98 6.72 -5.84
N SER A 440 13.99 7.50 -6.22
CA SER A 440 14.76 7.28 -7.45
C SER A 440 15.59 5.99 -7.43
N SER A 441 16.21 5.65 -6.30
CA SER A 441 17.02 4.43 -6.13
C SER A 441 16.21 3.13 -6.04
N THR A 442 14.92 3.19 -5.69
CA THR A 442 14.02 2.03 -5.76
C THR A 442 13.84 1.56 -7.20
N LYS A 443 14.00 0.25 -7.49
CA LYS A 443 13.77 -0.28 -8.85
C LYS A 443 12.29 -0.17 -9.21
N LYS A 444 11.97 0.39 -10.37
CA LYS A 444 10.59 0.66 -10.81
C LYS A 444 10.34 0.12 -12.22
N MET A 445 9.11 -0.30 -12.51
CA MET A 445 8.65 -0.71 -13.85
C MET A 445 8.13 0.48 -14.67
N GLY A 446 7.87 0.29 -15.97
CA GLY A 446 7.25 1.27 -16.87
C GLY A 446 8.22 2.24 -17.58
N GLY A 447 9.53 2.12 -17.33
CA GLY A 447 10.53 3.01 -17.93
C GLY A 447 10.59 4.40 -17.30
N ARG A 448 11.49 5.26 -17.82
CA ARG A 448 11.81 6.56 -17.19
C ARG A 448 10.65 7.55 -17.24
N ASP A 449 9.98 7.67 -18.38
CA ASP A 449 8.92 8.68 -18.58
C ASP A 449 7.67 8.38 -17.75
N PHE A 450 7.37 7.10 -17.52
CA PHE A 450 6.32 6.66 -16.60
C PHE A 450 6.69 6.99 -15.14
N CYS A 451 7.91 6.64 -14.71
CA CYS A 451 8.41 6.94 -13.37
C CYS A 451 8.42 8.44 -13.05
N TYR A 452 8.68 9.29 -14.06
CA TYR A 452 8.78 10.74 -13.90
C TYR A 452 7.46 11.37 -13.42
N ARG A 453 6.30 10.89 -13.91
CA ARG A 453 4.97 11.36 -13.46
C ARG A 453 4.74 11.15 -11.96
N TYR A 454 5.14 9.99 -11.43
CA TYR A 454 5.04 9.69 -10.01
C TYR A 454 6.08 10.44 -9.17
N GLN A 455 7.22 10.84 -9.77
CA GLN A 455 8.16 11.74 -9.12
C GLN A 455 7.57 13.16 -8.97
N GLU A 456 6.94 13.71 -10.01
CA GLU A 456 6.26 15.01 -9.94
C GLU A 456 5.11 14.99 -8.91
N GLN A 457 4.34 13.90 -8.85
CA GLN A 457 3.33 13.69 -7.81
C GLN A 457 3.95 13.68 -6.40
N LEU A 458 5.04 12.93 -6.18
CA LEU A 458 5.74 12.90 -4.89
C LEU A 458 6.25 14.29 -4.50
N GLU A 459 6.87 15.03 -5.42
CA GLU A 459 7.37 16.39 -5.17
C GLU A 459 6.25 17.36 -4.79
N ALA A 460 5.07 17.25 -5.41
CA ALA A 460 3.88 18.01 -5.02
C ALA A 460 3.38 17.64 -3.62
N GLU A 461 3.19 16.35 -3.32
CA GLU A 461 2.72 15.88 -2.00
C GLU A 461 3.70 16.21 -0.86
N LEU A 462 5.02 16.20 -1.13
CA LEU A 462 6.06 16.61 -0.18
C LEU A 462 6.05 18.12 0.07
N LYS A 463 5.70 18.93 -0.94
CA LYS A 463 5.53 20.38 -0.80
C LYS A 463 4.32 20.74 0.07
N GLU A 464 3.19 20.05 -0.09
CA GLU A 464 2.01 20.24 0.77
C GLU A 464 2.33 19.89 2.25
N LEU A 465 3.04 18.78 2.48
CA LEU A 465 3.52 18.42 3.81
C LEU A 465 4.48 19.47 4.39
N TRP A 466 5.38 20.03 3.58
CA TRP A 466 6.27 21.12 3.98
C TRP A 466 5.48 22.36 4.43
N GLU A 467 4.48 22.79 3.66
CA GLU A 467 3.64 23.94 4.01
C GLU A 467 2.88 23.73 5.32
N SER A 468 2.43 22.50 5.58
CA SER A 468 1.82 22.10 6.86
C SER A 468 2.81 22.16 8.02
N PHE A 469 4.00 21.54 7.89
CA PHE A 469 5.05 21.58 8.92
C PHE A 469 5.55 22.99 9.21
N SER A 470 5.69 23.85 8.19
CA SER A 470 6.11 25.23 8.36
C SER A 470 5.09 26.02 9.19
N LYS A 471 3.80 25.96 8.84
CA LYS A 471 2.69 26.58 9.59
C LYS A 471 2.61 26.03 11.03
N HIS A 472 2.76 24.72 11.20
CA HIS A 472 2.77 24.09 12.53
C HIS A 472 3.93 24.61 13.39
N ASN A 473 5.14 24.72 12.83
CA ASN A 473 6.28 25.29 13.54
C ASN A 473 6.08 26.80 13.84
N GLU A 474 5.57 27.60 12.90
CA GLU A 474 5.26 29.02 13.16
C GLU A 474 4.29 29.22 14.33
N SER A 475 3.30 28.33 14.49
CA SER A 475 2.37 28.38 15.62
C SER A 475 3.05 28.26 17.00
N LYS A 476 4.25 27.65 17.05
CA LYS A 476 5.09 27.50 18.24
C LYS A 476 5.95 28.72 18.55
N ASN A 477 5.92 29.78 17.73
CA ASN A 477 6.75 30.97 17.93
C ASN A 477 6.21 31.87 19.06
N VAL A 478 6.43 31.42 20.29
CA VAL A 478 6.05 32.09 21.54
C VAL A 478 6.61 33.52 21.65
N PHE A 479 7.78 33.80 21.08
CA PHE A 479 8.37 35.15 21.11
C PHE A 479 7.58 36.18 20.30
N SER A 480 6.87 35.76 19.24
CA SER A 480 5.95 36.65 18.52
C SER A 480 4.77 37.11 19.41
N ALA A 481 4.29 36.23 20.29
CA ALA A 481 3.18 36.52 21.20
C ALA A 481 3.59 37.40 22.40
N PHE A 482 4.80 37.21 22.96
CA PHE A 482 5.24 37.97 24.14
C PHE A 482 5.88 39.34 23.84
N ARG A 483 6.17 39.67 22.57
CA ARG A 483 6.77 40.97 22.19
C ARG A 483 5.96 42.16 22.69
N THR A 484 4.65 42.20 22.43
CA THR A 484 3.78 43.34 22.79
C THR A 484 3.61 43.50 24.31
N PRO A 485 3.30 42.46 25.10
CA PRO A 485 3.30 42.55 26.57
C PRO A 485 4.63 43.03 27.14
N ALA A 486 5.76 42.52 26.64
CA ALA A 486 7.08 42.92 27.14
C ALA A 486 7.38 44.41 26.88
N VAL A 487 7.05 44.92 25.68
CA VAL A 487 7.22 46.34 25.36
C VAL A 487 6.32 47.23 26.21
N LEU A 488 5.05 46.86 26.39
CA LEU A 488 4.12 47.61 27.25
C LEU A 488 4.56 47.59 28.72
N PHE A 489 5.06 46.46 29.22
CA PHE A 489 5.56 46.33 30.59
C PHE A 489 6.79 47.19 30.84
N VAL A 490 7.79 47.14 29.95
CA VAL A 490 8.98 47.99 30.02
C VAL A 490 8.59 49.48 29.93
N LEU A 491 7.62 49.84 29.08
CA LEU A 491 7.12 51.21 28.98
C LEU A 491 6.48 51.69 30.29
N VAL A 492 5.62 50.87 30.91
CA VAL A 492 5.00 51.13 32.21
C VAL A 492 6.06 51.34 33.28
N CYS A 493 7.05 50.45 33.38
CA CYS A 493 8.15 50.59 34.36
C CYS A 493 8.94 51.89 34.17
N LEU A 494 9.31 52.24 32.93
CA LEU A 494 10.06 53.45 32.64
C LEU A 494 9.28 54.74 32.96
N LEU A 495 8.00 54.79 32.60
CA LEU A 495 7.14 55.95 32.86
C LEU A 495 6.83 56.11 34.36
N TYR A 496 6.65 54.99 35.09
CA TYR A 496 6.45 55.03 36.54
C TYR A 496 7.68 55.58 37.28
N VAL A 497 8.89 55.13 36.91
CA VAL A 497 10.15 55.67 37.47
C VAL A 497 10.32 57.15 37.11
N LEU A 498 10.00 57.54 35.87
CA LEU A 498 10.05 58.94 35.44
C LEU A 498 9.07 59.82 36.23
N SER A 499 7.83 59.36 36.45
CA SER A 499 6.85 60.07 37.27
C SER A 499 7.35 60.27 38.71
N GLY A 500 7.90 59.23 39.34
CA GLY A 500 8.48 59.32 40.68
C GLY A 500 9.63 60.34 40.78
N ILE A 501 10.50 60.41 39.76
CA ILE A 501 11.57 61.41 39.69
C ILE A 501 11.00 62.83 39.51
N LEU A 502 10.01 63.01 38.63
CA LEU A 502 9.39 64.32 38.38
C LEU A 502 8.60 64.82 39.60
N SER A 503 7.92 63.92 40.32
CA SER A 503 7.26 64.20 41.59
C SER A 503 8.28 64.64 42.64
N PHE A 504 9.42 63.95 42.77
CA PHE A 504 10.50 64.34 43.68
C PHE A 504 11.12 65.71 43.37
N ILE A 505 11.15 66.12 42.09
CA ILE A 505 11.63 67.44 41.64
C ILE A 505 10.58 68.55 41.88
N GLY A 506 9.32 68.19 42.19
CA GLY A 506 8.21 69.14 42.38
C GLY A 506 7.48 69.53 41.10
N LEU A 507 7.65 68.77 40.00
CA LEU A 507 6.98 68.98 38.72
C LEU A 507 5.65 68.20 38.66
N GLU A 508 4.76 68.46 39.63
CA GLU A 508 3.54 67.68 39.88
C GLU A 508 2.63 67.57 38.65
N THR A 509 2.49 68.64 37.86
CA THR A 509 1.66 68.63 36.63
C THR A 509 2.19 67.69 35.55
N ILE A 510 3.51 67.51 35.47
CA ILE A 510 4.17 66.64 34.47
C ILE A 510 4.20 65.19 34.99
N SER A 511 4.39 64.99 36.30
CA SER A 511 4.23 63.67 36.95
C SER A 511 2.81 63.13 36.76
N PHE A 512 1.77 63.94 37.04
CA PHE A 512 0.38 63.54 36.82
C PHE A 512 0.08 63.17 35.35
N ALA A 513 0.63 63.93 34.39
CA ALA A 513 0.52 63.58 32.98
C ALA A 513 1.21 62.23 32.66
N SER A 514 2.35 61.94 33.28
CA SER A 514 3.06 60.66 33.13
C SER A 514 2.25 59.49 33.72
N ASP A 515 1.62 59.68 34.88
CA ASP A 515 0.76 58.67 35.52
C ASP A 515 -0.50 58.38 34.69
N CYS A 516 -1.09 59.38 34.04
CA CYS A 516 -2.17 59.17 33.07
C CYS A 516 -1.72 58.26 31.91
N VAL A 517 -0.51 58.45 31.38
CA VAL A 517 0.03 57.60 30.30
C VAL A 517 0.34 56.19 30.80
N VAL A 518 0.81 56.02 32.05
CA VAL A 518 0.95 54.70 32.70
C VAL A 518 -0.41 53.99 32.79
N GLY A 519 -1.45 54.71 33.22
CA GLY A 519 -2.82 54.18 33.29
C GLY A 519 -3.35 53.72 31.93
N LEU A 520 -3.14 54.51 30.88
CA LEU A 520 -3.51 54.14 29.50
C LEU A 520 -2.72 52.92 29.00
N ALA A 521 -1.42 52.83 29.28
CA ALA A 521 -0.60 51.67 28.89
C ALA A 521 -1.01 50.38 29.64
N MET A 522 -1.40 50.48 30.92
CA MET A 522 -1.94 49.37 31.69
C MET A 522 -3.31 48.91 31.16
N ILE A 523 -4.20 49.84 30.80
CA ILE A 523 -5.47 49.51 30.14
C ILE A 523 -5.21 48.80 28.81
N ALA A 524 -4.32 49.33 27.97
CA ALA A 524 -3.95 48.70 26.70
C ALA A 524 -3.39 47.27 26.88
N MET A 525 -2.57 47.04 27.91
CA MET A 525 -2.04 45.71 28.24
C MET A 525 -3.15 44.73 28.66
N LEU A 526 -4.08 45.16 29.52
CA LEU A 526 -5.22 44.35 29.97
C LEU A 526 -6.20 44.07 28.83
N THR A 527 -6.48 45.06 27.98
CA THR A 527 -7.31 44.91 26.77
C THR A 527 -6.66 43.94 25.78
N TRP A 528 -5.34 44.04 25.55
CA TRP A 528 -4.60 43.10 24.70
C TRP A 528 -4.67 41.67 25.25
N ALA A 529 -4.47 41.49 26.56
CA ALA A 529 -4.56 40.17 27.20
C ALA A 529 -5.98 39.58 27.11
N PHE A 530 -7.01 40.40 27.31
CA PHE A 530 -8.41 40.01 27.15
C PHE A 530 -8.75 39.63 25.69
N ILE A 531 -8.27 40.39 24.70
CA ILE A 531 -8.46 40.09 23.27
C ILE A 531 -7.77 38.77 22.90
N ARG A 532 -6.55 38.53 23.38
CA ARG A 532 -5.82 37.28 23.13
C ARG A 532 -6.45 36.06 23.81
N TYR A 533 -7.08 36.24 24.98
CA TYR A 533 -7.80 35.18 25.69
C TYR A 533 -9.20 34.90 25.11
N SER A 534 -9.96 35.94 24.76
CA SER A 534 -11.35 35.81 24.27
C SER A 534 -11.46 35.58 22.75
N GLY A 535 -10.43 35.92 21.98
CA GLY A 535 -10.43 35.85 20.52
C GLY A 535 -11.27 36.94 19.82
N GLN A 536 -12.00 37.77 20.56
CA GLN A 536 -12.86 38.83 20.04
C GLN A 536 -12.06 40.12 19.76
N TYR A 537 -12.56 40.96 18.84
CA TYR A 537 -11.95 42.26 18.49
C TYR A 537 -10.47 42.21 18.06
N ARG A 538 -10.14 41.24 17.20
CA ARG A 538 -8.76 41.03 16.67
C ARG A 538 -8.12 42.30 16.08
N GLU A 539 -8.90 43.18 15.44
CA GLU A 539 -8.43 44.45 14.87
C GLU A 539 -7.88 45.43 15.93
N VAL A 540 -8.45 45.43 17.13
CA VAL A 540 -7.93 46.25 18.25
C VAL A 540 -6.62 45.66 18.78
N GLY A 541 -6.52 44.32 18.80
CA GLY A 541 -5.28 43.62 19.14
C GLY A 541 -4.15 43.95 18.18
N THR A 542 -4.39 43.91 16.86
CA THR A 542 -3.38 44.24 15.84
C THR A 542 -2.99 45.73 15.86
N ALA A 543 -3.91 46.65 16.16
CA ALA A 543 -3.58 48.06 16.36
C ALA A 543 -2.64 48.29 17.57
N ILE A 544 -2.87 47.58 18.68
CA ILE A 544 -1.98 47.62 19.86
C ILE A 544 -0.60 47.01 19.53
N ASP A 545 -0.56 45.88 18.79
CA ASP A 545 0.68 45.26 18.33
C ASP A 545 1.50 46.20 17.43
N GLN A 546 0.85 46.93 16.51
CA GLN A 546 1.50 47.94 15.67
C GLN A 546 2.06 49.11 16.49
N ALA A 547 1.28 49.64 17.44
CA ALA A 547 1.73 50.74 18.30
C ALA A 547 2.94 50.34 19.16
N ALA A 548 2.94 49.13 19.73
CA ALA A 548 4.09 48.60 20.47
C ALA A 548 5.31 48.38 19.56
N GLY A 549 5.10 47.97 18.30
CA GLY A 549 6.15 47.89 17.28
C GLY A 549 6.87 49.22 17.06
N VAL A 550 6.12 50.31 16.83
CA VAL A 550 6.66 51.67 16.64
C VAL A 550 7.42 52.16 17.87
N ILE A 551 6.91 51.90 19.08
CA ILE A 551 7.58 52.29 20.34
C ILE A 551 8.94 51.57 20.49
N LEU A 552 9.01 50.28 20.13
CA LEU A 552 10.25 49.52 20.18
C LEU A 552 11.27 50.05 19.15
N GLU A 553 10.84 50.33 17.91
CA GLU A 553 11.71 50.89 16.87
C GLU A 553 12.26 52.26 17.26
N GLN A 554 11.42 53.15 17.80
CA GLN A 554 11.84 54.50 18.21
C GLN A 554 12.76 54.53 19.43
N LYS A 555 12.60 53.61 20.40
CA LYS A 555 13.42 53.62 21.63
C LYS A 555 14.67 52.75 21.60
N PHE A 556 14.69 51.67 20.81
CA PHE A 556 15.79 50.71 20.81
C PHE A 556 16.60 50.66 19.51
N GLY A 557 16.21 51.41 18.46
CA GLY A 557 17.02 51.57 17.24
C GLY A 557 17.24 50.27 16.45
N PHE A 558 16.45 49.23 16.72
CA PHE A 558 16.58 47.94 16.06
C PHE A 558 15.87 47.97 14.70
N SER A 559 16.58 48.46 13.69
CA SER A 559 16.09 48.45 12.30
C SER A 559 15.96 47.01 11.81
N LEU A 560 14.73 46.49 11.82
CA LEU A 560 14.40 45.26 11.10
C LEU A 560 14.40 45.58 9.61
N THR A 561 15.50 45.22 8.94
CA THR A 561 15.68 45.43 7.51
C THR A 561 14.56 44.75 6.72
N ARG A 562 13.60 45.54 6.25
CA ARG A 562 12.52 45.10 5.35
C ARG A 562 13.13 44.61 4.04
N SER A 563 13.38 43.32 3.93
CA SER A 563 13.98 42.70 2.74
C SER A 563 13.13 42.99 1.52
N ARG A 564 13.79 43.41 0.43
CA ARG A 564 13.12 43.77 -0.83
C ARG A 564 12.77 42.51 -1.61
N TYR A 565 11.54 42.02 -1.48
CA TYR A 565 10.91 41.27 -2.56
C TYR A 565 10.20 42.24 -3.51
N ASN A 566 10.99 42.87 -4.40
CA ASN A 566 10.48 43.37 -5.66
C ASN A 566 10.85 42.35 -6.75
N HIS A 567 9.87 41.58 -7.23
CA HIS A 567 10.03 40.86 -8.49
C HIS A 567 10.26 41.88 -9.61
N PRO A 568 11.31 41.72 -10.45
CA PRO A 568 11.36 42.43 -11.71
C PRO A 568 10.32 41.83 -12.67
N VAL A 569 9.35 42.65 -13.06
CA VAL A 569 8.37 42.30 -14.11
C VAL A 569 9.10 42.11 -15.43
N LEU A 570 9.02 40.91 -16.01
CA LEU A 570 9.49 40.63 -17.37
C LEU A 570 8.53 41.26 -18.38
N SER A 571 8.85 42.46 -18.87
CA SER A 571 8.17 43.07 -20.02
C SER A 571 8.69 42.49 -21.34
N LYS A 572 7.77 42.02 -22.19
CA LYS A 572 8.06 41.51 -23.55
C LYS A 572 8.45 42.62 -24.54
N GLY A 573 9.28 42.25 -25.53
CA GLY A 573 9.47 42.98 -26.80
C GLY A 573 10.62 44.01 -26.82
N GLN A 574 11.32 44.25 -27.93
CA GLN A 574 11.19 43.69 -29.29
C GLN A 574 12.53 43.89 -30.08
N PRO A 575 12.63 43.73 -31.42
CA PRO A 575 13.55 42.80 -32.08
C PRO A 575 14.85 43.39 -32.65
N VAL A 576 15.87 42.54 -32.85
CA VAL A 576 16.63 42.32 -34.11
C VAL A 576 17.04 40.86 -34.16
#